data_AF-A0A9E3MMB4-F1
#
_entry.id   AF-A0A9E3MMB4-F1
#
_cell.length_a   1.000
_cell.length_b   1.000
_cell.length_c   1.000
_cell.angle_alpha   90.00
_cell.angle_beta   90.00
_cell.angle_gamma   90.00
#
_symmetry.space_group_name_H-M   'P 1'
#
loop_
_entity.id
_entity.type
_entity.pdbx_description
1 polymer ?
#
loop_
_entity_poly.entity_id
_entity_poly.type
_entity_poly.pdbx_seq_one_letter_code
_entity_poly.pdbx_strand_id
1 'polypeptide(L)'
;MTPRPWDDLVSRANADARQPILFLPGPPRSALVVWDRWAETFGEAGYVALIPEWPLGQGAGASPDDVAQAAAHFARLARALSSRPAIVGYGVAGRVAEALGLDGVSAATVVILSRPSVQAGPQKNEPSPERAGPLLVTVDTGDAFTRPAAQQALVFIQRFV
;
A
#
# COMPACT_ATOMS: atom_id res chain seq x y z
N MET A 1 5.51 -24.40 -13.79
CA MET A 1 5.73 -23.08 -13.14
C MET A 1 4.72 -23.00 -12.01
N THR A 2 5.15 -22.92 -10.75
CA THR A 2 4.22 -22.85 -9.61
C THR A 2 3.50 -21.49 -9.64
N PRO A 3 2.16 -21.43 -9.59
CA PRO A 3 1.44 -20.17 -9.55
C PRO A 3 1.88 -19.36 -8.34
N ARG A 4 2.09 -18.06 -8.54
CA ARG A 4 2.39 -17.13 -7.45
C ARG A 4 1.12 -16.99 -6.60
N PRO A 5 1.25 -16.74 -5.29
CA PRO A 5 0.11 -16.64 -4.37
C PRO A 5 -0.89 -15.52 -4.72
N TRP A 6 -0.54 -14.62 -5.63
CA TRP A 6 -1.36 -13.48 -6.06
C TRP A 6 -1.76 -13.51 -7.54
N ASP A 7 -1.43 -14.56 -8.30
CA ASP A 7 -1.76 -14.60 -9.74
C ASP A 7 -3.28 -14.48 -9.98
N ASP A 8 -4.10 -15.21 -9.20
CA ASP A 8 -5.57 -15.10 -9.31
C ASP A 8 -6.09 -13.71 -8.93
N LEU A 9 -5.46 -13.06 -7.94
CA LEU A 9 -5.82 -11.70 -7.52
C LEU A 9 -5.57 -10.69 -8.64
N VAL A 10 -4.40 -10.78 -9.28
CA VAL A 10 -4.02 -9.93 -10.42
C VAL A 10 -4.91 -10.20 -11.62
N SER A 11 -5.20 -11.46 -11.94
CA SER A 11 -6.09 -11.80 -13.06
C SER A 11 -7.49 -11.21 -12.88
N ARG A 12 -8.07 -11.29 -11.68
CA ARG A 12 -9.37 -10.67 -11.39
C ARG A 12 -9.32 -9.15 -11.51
N ALA A 13 -8.29 -8.52 -10.97
CA ALA A 13 -8.12 -7.07 -11.05
C ALA A 13 -8.01 -6.57 -12.49
N ASN A 14 -7.22 -7.27 -13.30
CA ASN A 14 -7.00 -6.93 -14.70
C ASN A 14 -8.26 -7.15 -15.56
N ALA A 15 -9.12 -8.11 -15.20
CA ALA A 15 -10.37 -8.36 -15.90
C ALA A 15 -11.47 -7.33 -15.57
N ASP A 16 -11.44 -6.74 -14.38
CA ASP A 16 -12.41 -5.74 -13.91
C ASP A 16 -12.23 -4.37 -14.60
N ALA A 17 -11.00 -4.05 -15.03
CA ALA A 17 -10.60 -2.83 -15.73
C ALA A 17 -10.79 -1.50 -14.96
N ARG A 18 -11.34 -1.52 -13.73
CA ARG A 18 -11.29 -0.36 -12.82
C ARG A 18 -9.86 -0.11 -12.33
N GLN A 19 -9.63 1.11 -11.86
CA GLN A 19 -8.36 1.51 -11.28
C GLN A 19 -8.06 0.68 -10.00
N PRO A 20 -6.92 -0.03 -9.92
CA PRO A 20 -6.59 -0.84 -8.77
C PRO A 20 -6.12 -0.01 -7.57
N ILE A 21 -6.51 -0.46 -6.37
CA ILE A 21 -5.99 0.03 -5.09
C ILE A 21 -5.48 -1.15 -4.28
N LEU A 22 -4.23 -1.06 -3.85
CA LEU A 22 -3.56 -2.08 -3.05
C LEU A 22 -3.55 -1.66 -1.58
N PHE A 23 -4.33 -2.38 -0.77
CA PHE A 23 -4.30 -2.25 0.68
C PHE A 23 -3.31 -3.25 1.26
N LEU A 24 -2.14 -2.77 1.67
CA LEU A 24 -1.10 -3.63 2.22
C LEU A 24 -1.49 -4.06 3.64
N PRO A 25 -1.78 -5.35 3.91
CA PRO A 25 -1.97 -5.79 5.28
C PRO A 25 -0.64 -5.70 6.03
N GLY A 26 -0.71 -5.58 7.35
CA GLY A 26 0.46 -5.77 8.19
C GLY A 26 0.87 -7.24 8.31
N PRO A 27 2.03 -7.54 8.91
CA PRO A 27 2.42 -8.92 9.22
C PRO A 27 1.41 -9.60 10.16
N PRO A 28 1.27 -10.94 10.10
CA PRO A 28 0.17 -11.70 10.73
C PRO A 28 0.08 -11.59 12.26
N ARG A 29 1.15 -11.15 12.95
CA ARG A 29 1.13 -10.90 14.41
C ARG A 29 0.58 -9.52 14.80
N SER A 30 0.29 -8.68 13.81
CA SER A 30 -0.25 -7.32 13.95
C SER A 30 -1.47 -7.11 13.05
N ALA A 31 -2.21 -8.19 12.73
CA ALA A 31 -3.44 -8.15 11.95
C ALA A 31 -4.58 -7.51 12.76
N LEU A 32 -4.46 -6.21 13.02
CA LEU A 32 -5.55 -5.32 13.38
C LEU A 32 -5.79 -4.39 12.19
N VAL A 33 -6.35 -4.86 11.07
CA VAL A 33 -6.87 -3.92 10.06
C VAL A 33 -8.12 -4.43 9.34
N VAL A 34 -9.13 -3.55 9.35
CA VAL A 34 -10.47 -3.64 8.77
C VAL A 34 -10.46 -3.20 7.30
N TRP A 35 -9.54 -3.76 6.49
CA TRP A 35 -9.44 -3.36 5.07
C TRP A 35 -10.72 -3.67 4.28
N ASP A 36 -11.55 -4.61 4.74
CA ASP A 36 -12.83 -4.94 4.11
C ASP A 36 -13.75 -3.72 3.99
N ARG A 37 -13.85 -2.89 5.04
CA ARG A 37 -14.70 -1.67 5.01
C ARG A 37 -14.15 -0.61 4.05
N TRP A 38 -12.83 -0.52 3.93
CA TRP A 38 -12.19 0.36 2.97
C TRP A 38 -12.39 -0.19 1.56
N ALA A 39 -12.25 -1.50 1.35
CA ALA A 39 -12.50 -2.15 0.07
C ALA A 39 -13.92 -1.91 -0.43
N GLU A 40 -14.93 -1.98 0.45
CA GLU A 40 -16.31 -1.58 0.15
C GLU A 40 -16.38 -0.10 -0.26
N THR A 41 -15.86 0.80 0.57
CA THR A 41 -15.93 2.26 0.33
C THR A 41 -15.28 2.66 -0.99
N PHE A 42 -14.10 2.11 -1.30
CA PHE A 42 -13.40 2.39 -2.55
C PHE A 42 -14.04 1.64 -3.73
N GLY A 43 -14.61 0.47 -3.49
CA GLY A 43 -15.41 -0.27 -4.47
C GLY A 43 -16.62 0.53 -4.96
N GLU A 44 -17.38 1.12 -4.02
CA GLU A 44 -18.49 2.04 -4.29
C GLU A 44 -18.04 3.28 -5.08
N ALA A 45 -16.80 3.74 -4.85
CA ALA A 45 -16.21 4.87 -5.55
C ALA A 45 -15.62 4.51 -6.93
N GLY A 46 -15.74 3.26 -7.40
CA GLY A 46 -15.33 2.85 -8.74
C GLY A 46 -13.91 2.28 -8.84
N TYR A 47 -13.31 1.85 -7.74
CA TYR A 47 -11.99 1.19 -7.73
C TYR A 47 -12.09 -0.32 -7.57
N VAL A 48 -11.07 -1.05 -8.04
CA VAL A 48 -10.90 -2.48 -7.70
C VAL A 48 -9.93 -2.61 -6.53
N ALA A 49 -10.47 -2.95 -5.35
CA ALA A 49 -9.70 -3.12 -4.14
C ALA A 49 -8.98 -4.48 -4.11
N LEU A 50 -7.69 -4.46 -3.78
CA LEU A 50 -6.83 -5.63 -3.67
C LEU A 50 -6.22 -5.66 -2.27
N ILE A 51 -6.45 -6.77 -1.56
CA ILE A 51 -5.88 -7.03 -0.24
C ILE A 51 -5.03 -8.31 -0.37
N PRO A 52 -3.76 -8.19 -0.82
CA PRO A 52 -2.88 -9.34 -0.96
C PRO A 52 -2.47 -9.86 0.41
N GLU A 53 -2.09 -11.13 0.52
CA GLU A 53 -1.49 -11.64 1.76
C GLU A 53 -0.10 -11.06 2.01
N TRP A 54 0.29 -10.95 3.28
CA TRP A 54 1.66 -10.61 3.63
C TRP A 54 2.62 -11.75 3.24
N PRO A 55 3.78 -11.46 2.63
CA PRO A 55 4.72 -12.50 2.21
C PRO A 55 5.22 -13.33 3.41
N LEU A 56 5.01 -14.65 3.34
CA LEU A 56 5.49 -15.60 4.35
C LEU A 56 7.02 -15.54 4.48
N GLY A 57 7.54 -15.69 5.70
CA GLY A 57 8.98 -15.72 5.98
C GLY A 57 9.70 -14.37 5.96
N GLN A 58 9.02 -13.29 5.56
CA GLN A 58 9.52 -11.92 5.70
C GLN A 58 9.24 -11.42 7.12
N GLY A 59 10.25 -10.88 7.79
CA GLY A 59 10.15 -10.53 9.19
C GLY A 59 8.98 -9.59 9.45
N ALA A 60 8.24 -9.88 10.52
CA ALA A 60 7.35 -8.90 11.15
C ALA A 60 8.14 -7.81 11.90
N GLY A 61 9.48 -7.94 11.94
CA GLY A 61 10.38 -6.95 12.49
C GLY A 61 10.45 -5.76 11.56
N ALA A 62 10.35 -4.55 12.11
CA ALA A 62 10.45 -3.32 11.35
C ALA A 62 11.89 -3.02 10.86
N SER A 63 12.71 -4.06 10.63
CA SER A 63 14.08 -3.91 10.16
C SER A 63 14.08 -3.38 8.72
N PRO A 64 15.09 -2.61 8.31
CA PRO A 64 15.19 -2.12 6.93
C PRO A 64 15.16 -3.24 5.89
N ASP A 65 15.80 -4.37 6.17
CA ASP A 65 15.88 -5.52 5.25
C ASP A 65 14.52 -6.23 5.11
N ASP A 66 13.74 -6.34 6.20
CA ASP A 66 12.39 -6.90 6.16
C ASP A 66 11.45 -6.00 5.33
N VAL A 67 11.55 -4.67 5.52
CA VAL A 67 10.79 -3.69 4.73
C VAL A 67 11.18 -3.76 3.25
N ALA A 68 12.47 -3.85 2.93
CA ALA A 68 12.95 -3.92 1.56
C ALA A 68 12.49 -5.20 0.85
N GLN A 69 12.55 -6.34 1.52
CA GLN A 69 12.08 -7.60 0.94
C GLN A 69 10.56 -7.64 0.76
N ALA A 70 9.79 -7.12 1.73
CA ALA A 70 8.34 -6.97 1.57
C ALA A 70 8.01 -6.01 0.41
N ALA A 71 8.70 -4.87 0.30
CA ALA A 71 8.54 -3.94 -0.82
C ALA A 71 8.85 -4.62 -2.16
N ALA A 72 9.94 -5.38 -2.27
CA ALA A 72 10.25 -6.13 -3.48
C ALA A 72 9.15 -7.14 -3.85
N HIS A 73 8.54 -7.80 -2.87
CA HIS A 73 7.41 -8.71 -3.10
C HIS A 73 6.19 -7.97 -3.67
N PHE A 74 5.75 -6.90 -3.02
CA PHE A 74 4.58 -6.13 -3.45
C PHE A 74 4.83 -5.36 -4.75
N ALA A 75 6.07 -4.93 -5.02
CA ALA A 75 6.42 -4.31 -6.29
C ALA A 75 6.22 -5.28 -7.47
N ARG A 76 6.52 -6.57 -7.29
CA ARG A 76 6.26 -7.60 -8.32
C ARG A 76 4.76 -7.78 -8.58
N LEU A 77 3.94 -7.72 -7.54
CA LEU A 77 2.48 -7.78 -7.66
C LEU A 77 1.96 -6.54 -8.39
N ALA A 78 2.33 -5.34 -7.92
CA ALA A 78 1.87 -4.08 -8.49
C ALA A 78 2.27 -3.93 -9.97
N ARG A 79 3.47 -4.36 -10.35
CA ARG A 79 3.94 -4.36 -11.75
C ARG A 79 3.23 -5.40 -12.64
N ALA A 80 2.55 -6.38 -12.07
CA ALA A 80 1.77 -7.35 -12.84
C ALA A 80 0.33 -6.86 -13.12
N LEU A 81 -0.10 -5.77 -12.47
CA LEU A 81 -1.37 -5.11 -12.78
C LEU A 81 -1.27 -4.34 -14.09
N SER A 82 -2.37 -4.30 -14.84
CA SER A 82 -2.44 -3.58 -16.12
C SER A 82 -2.39 -2.06 -15.95
N SER A 83 -2.81 -1.58 -14.79
CA SER A 83 -2.78 -0.17 -14.39
C SER A 83 -1.95 0.00 -13.12
N ARG A 84 -1.23 1.12 -13.03
CA ARG A 84 -0.42 1.44 -11.86
C ARG A 84 -1.33 1.68 -10.65
N PRO A 85 -1.24 0.91 -9.55
CA PRO A 85 -2.21 1.01 -8.46
C PRO A 85 -1.98 2.23 -7.58
N ALA A 86 -3.04 2.70 -6.89
CA ALA A 86 -2.85 3.45 -5.66
C ALA A 86 -2.48 2.47 -4.52
N ILE A 87 -1.62 2.87 -3.59
CA ILE A 87 -1.13 1.98 -2.53
C ILE A 87 -1.41 2.63 -1.18
N VAL A 88 -2.00 1.86 -0.26
CA VAL A 88 -2.29 2.29 1.11
C VAL A 88 -1.66 1.31 2.08
N GLY A 89 -0.91 1.81 3.07
CA GLY A 89 -0.25 0.97 4.08
C GLY A 89 -0.33 1.55 5.49
N TYR A 90 -0.44 0.66 6.48
CA TYR A 90 -0.50 1.01 7.91
C TYR A 90 0.72 0.51 8.70
N GLY A 91 1.28 1.33 9.59
CA GLY A 91 2.38 0.95 10.46
C GLY A 91 3.61 0.47 9.67
N VAL A 92 4.04 -0.77 9.87
CA VAL A 92 5.14 -1.40 9.10
C VAL A 92 4.81 -1.47 7.61
N ALA A 93 3.56 -1.78 7.25
CA ALA A 93 3.12 -1.77 5.86
C ALA A 93 3.08 -0.34 5.27
N GLY A 94 2.96 0.68 6.13
CA GLY A 94 3.11 2.08 5.73
C GLY A 94 4.52 2.39 5.19
N ARG A 95 5.58 1.89 5.85
CA ARG A 95 6.96 2.04 5.35
C ARG A 95 7.21 1.28 4.05
N VAL A 96 6.53 0.15 3.88
CA VAL A 96 6.55 -0.59 2.61
C VAL A 96 5.85 0.22 1.51
N ALA A 97 4.68 0.79 1.79
CA ALA A 97 3.97 1.67 0.86
C ALA A 97 4.81 2.88 0.46
N GLU A 98 5.47 3.53 1.42
CA GLU A 98 6.41 4.62 1.19
C GLU A 98 7.52 4.21 0.22
N ALA A 99 8.18 3.08 0.48
CA ALA A 99 9.24 2.56 -0.40
C ALA A 99 8.73 2.28 -1.83
N LEU A 100 7.51 1.76 -1.99
CA LEU A 100 6.89 1.52 -3.30
C LEU A 100 6.54 2.81 -4.05
N GLY A 101 6.07 3.83 -3.34
CA GLY A 101 5.80 5.15 -3.90
C GLY A 101 7.07 5.84 -4.38
N LEU A 102 8.12 5.74 -3.58
CA LEU A 102 9.47 6.21 -3.89
C LEU A 102 10.09 5.49 -5.11
N ASP A 103 9.83 4.19 -5.29
CA ASP A 103 10.25 3.43 -6.48
C ASP A 103 9.37 3.68 -7.73
N GLY A 104 8.37 4.57 -7.62
CA GLY A 104 7.49 4.96 -8.74
C GLY A 104 6.50 3.87 -9.16
N VAL A 105 6.25 2.88 -8.31
CA VAL A 105 5.37 1.75 -8.59
C VAL A 105 3.90 2.09 -8.31
N SER A 106 3.62 3.15 -7.55
CA SER A 106 2.27 3.63 -7.25
C SER A 106 1.86 4.82 -8.12
N ALA A 107 0.57 4.94 -8.42
CA ALA A 107 -0.02 6.17 -8.97
C ALA A 107 -0.28 7.22 -7.87
N ALA A 108 -0.65 6.77 -6.68
CA ALA A 108 -0.72 7.57 -5.46
C ALA A 108 -0.38 6.68 -4.26
N THR A 109 0.29 7.22 -3.25
CA THR A 109 0.67 6.48 -2.04
C THR A 109 0.06 7.15 -0.81
N VAL A 110 -0.57 6.35 0.05
CA VAL A 110 -1.07 6.78 1.37
C VAL A 110 -0.37 5.96 2.46
N VAL A 111 0.32 6.64 3.36
CA VAL A 111 1.04 6.06 4.49
C VAL A 111 0.35 6.45 5.77
N ILE A 112 -0.08 5.46 6.55
CA ILE A 112 -0.73 5.66 7.85
C ILE A 112 0.23 5.16 8.94
N LEU A 113 0.74 6.05 9.77
CA LEU A 113 1.72 5.72 10.82
C LEU A 113 1.03 5.53 12.19
N SER A 114 1.22 4.38 12.87
CA SER A 114 0.62 4.13 14.21
C SER A 114 1.03 5.13 15.31
N ARG A 115 2.15 5.86 15.13
CA ARG A 115 2.69 6.92 16.02
C ARG A 115 3.70 7.78 15.23
N PRO A 116 3.99 9.04 15.64
CA PRO A 116 5.08 9.81 15.04
C PRO A 116 6.41 9.15 15.40
N SER A 117 7.02 8.43 14.45
CA SER A 117 8.40 7.96 14.61
C SER A 117 9.33 9.16 14.43
N VAL A 118 9.93 9.63 15.53
CA VAL A 118 11.16 10.43 15.47
C VAL A 118 12.26 9.54 14.89
N GLN A 119 12.36 9.52 13.57
CA GLN A 119 13.61 9.28 12.86
C GLN A 119 13.47 9.71 11.39
N ALA A 120 13.27 11.01 11.15
CA ALA A 120 13.66 11.61 9.87
C ALA A 120 15.19 11.79 9.87
N GLY A 121 15.92 10.69 9.67
CA GLY A 121 17.32 10.73 9.29
C GLY A 121 17.41 10.61 7.76
N PRO A 122 18.33 11.32 7.08
CA PRO A 122 18.44 11.27 5.64
C PRO A 122 18.73 9.84 5.17
N GLN A 123 17.81 9.25 4.41
CA GLN A 123 18.00 7.96 3.76
C GLN A 123 18.96 8.17 2.57
N LYS A 124 20.07 7.42 2.53
CA LYS A 124 21.15 7.61 1.55
C LYS A 124 20.81 7.26 0.09
N ASN A 125 19.57 6.84 -0.19
CA ASN A 125 19.09 6.46 -1.51
C ASN A 125 17.75 7.15 -1.79
N GLU A 126 17.74 8.47 -1.81
CA GLU A 126 16.57 9.24 -2.20
C GLU A 126 16.34 9.02 -3.71
N PRO A 127 15.18 8.46 -4.13
CA PRO A 127 14.89 8.30 -5.54
C PRO A 127 14.78 9.67 -6.20
N SER A 128 15.08 9.75 -7.50
CA SER A 128 14.88 10.98 -8.25
C SER A 128 13.44 11.49 -8.07
N PRO A 129 13.22 12.78 -7.74
CA PRO A 129 11.89 13.33 -7.44
C PRO A 129 10.90 13.22 -8.60
N GLU A 130 11.42 13.05 -9.81
CA GLU A 130 10.71 12.80 -11.07
C GLU A 130 10.11 11.39 -11.20
N ARG A 131 10.52 10.42 -10.37
CA ARG A 131 9.96 9.05 -10.35
C ARG A 131 8.95 8.83 -9.23
N ALA A 132 9.06 9.56 -8.13
CA ALA A 132 8.18 9.40 -6.98
C ALA A 132 6.77 9.92 -7.29
N GLY A 133 5.76 9.08 -7.08
CA GLY A 133 4.36 9.48 -7.20
C GLY A 133 3.91 10.38 -6.03
N PRO A 134 2.71 10.99 -6.12
CA PRO A 134 2.14 11.77 -5.03
C PRO A 134 1.99 10.91 -3.76
N LEU A 135 2.52 11.43 -2.65
CA LEU A 135 2.57 10.78 -1.35
C LEU A 135 1.79 11.58 -0.31
N LEU A 136 0.81 10.94 0.33
CA LEU A 136 0.15 11.42 1.53
C LEU A 136 0.65 10.64 2.73
N VAL A 137 1.25 11.33 3.70
CA VAL A 137 1.58 10.76 5.01
C VAL A 137 0.57 11.26 6.02
N THR A 138 -0.10 10.34 6.70
CA THR A 138 -1.01 10.61 7.81
C THR A 138 -0.60 9.79 9.04
N VAL A 139 -0.93 10.30 10.22
CA VAL A 139 -0.65 9.64 11.51
C VAL A 139 -1.96 9.13 12.07
N ASP A 140 -1.95 7.91 12.57
CA ASP A 140 -3.08 7.30 13.25
C ASP A 140 -3.28 7.95 14.61
N THR A 141 -4.26 8.85 14.68
CA THR A 141 -4.77 9.45 15.92
C THR A 141 -5.83 8.58 16.59
N GLY A 142 -6.08 7.37 16.09
CA GLY A 142 -7.25 6.55 16.37
C GLY A 142 -8.32 6.62 15.27
N ASP A 143 -8.19 7.58 14.35
CA ASP A 143 -9.16 7.83 13.29
C ASP A 143 -8.83 7.10 12.00
N ALA A 144 -7.64 6.55 11.83
CA ALA A 144 -7.20 5.98 10.56
C ALA A 144 -8.00 4.75 10.10
N PHE A 145 -8.79 4.17 11.00
CA PHE A 145 -9.70 3.05 10.70
C PHE A 145 -11.17 3.48 10.65
N THR A 146 -11.42 4.78 10.72
CA THR A 146 -12.77 5.36 10.68
C THR A 146 -13.14 5.81 9.26
N ARG A 147 -14.44 6.00 9.01
CA ARG A 147 -14.95 6.54 7.74
C ARG A 147 -14.28 7.87 7.34
N PRO A 148 -14.07 8.84 8.24
CA PRO A 148 -13.33 10.06 7.92
C PRO A 148 -11.95 9.85 7.29
N ALA A 149 -11.13 8.94 7.82
CA ALA A 149 -9.80 8.70 7.25
C ALA A 149 -9.86 8.01 5.88
N ALA A 150 -10.80 7.06 5.71
CA ALA A 150 -11.06 6.45 4.41
C ALA A 150 -11.47 7.51 3.36
N GLN A 151 -12.30 8.48 3.76
CA GLN A 151 -12.71 9.58 2.90
C GLN A 151 -11.55 10.52 2.55
N GLN A 152 -10.69 10.85 3.51
CA GLN A 152 -9.49 11.66 3.24
C GLN A 152 -8.55 10.95 2.24
N ALA A 153 -8.30 9.65 2.44
CA ALA A 153 -7.51 8.86 1.51
C ALA A 153 -8.17 8.79 0.12
N LEU A 154 -9.49 8.61 0.06
CA LEU A 154 -10.23 8.58 -1.20
C LEU A 154 -10.14 9.89 -1.96
N VAL A 155 -10.37 11.03 -1.29
CA VAL A 155 -10.27 12.37 -1.89
C VAL A 155 -8.86 12.64 -2.40
N PHE A 156 -7.84 12.21 -1.64
CA PHE A 156 -6.45 12.31 -2.08
C PHE A 156 -6.21 11.47 -3.33
N ILE A 157 -6.61 10.19 -3.33
CA ILE A 157 -6.38 9.29 -4.46
C ILE A 157 -7.10 9.79 -5.73
N GLN A 158 -8.37 10.20 -5.62
CA GLN A 158 -9.16 10.74 -6.74
C GLN A 158 -8.54 11.98 -7.41
N ARG A 159 -7.66 12.71 -6.70
CA ARG A 159 -6.99 13.89 -7.26
C ARG A 159 -5.85 13.51 -8.20
N PHE A 160 -5.28 12.31 -8.04
CA PHE A 160 -4.03 11.93 -8.69
C PHE A 160 -4.15 10.67 -9.56
N VAL A 161 -5.27 9.95 -9.46
CA VAL A 161 -5.57 8.70 -10.15
C VAL A 161 -6.96 8.78 -10.74
#